data_AF-A0A1G1NCM9-F1
#
_entry.id   AF-A0A1G1NCM9-F1
#
_cell.length_a   1.000
_cell.length_b   1.000
_cell.length_c   1.000
_cell.angle_alpha   90.00
_cell.angle_beta   90.00
_cell.angle_gamma   90.00
#
_symmetry.space_group_name_H-M   'P 1'
#
loop_
_entity.id
_entity.type
_entity.pdbx_description
1 polymer ?
#
loop_
_entity_poly.entity_id
_entity_poly.type
_entity_poly.pdbx_seq_one_letter_code
_entity_poly.pdbx_strand_id
1 'polypeptide(L)'
;MRKTAVKHRKKGVEEMKKLVILLVVLALVTCVAGRSYAEFKRFNVYTERSARDNHYIPSGWMGDWGDIKLDTGWKDNPHSGVNCIKITYTADQKQGAGWCGIFWQNPANNWGTKPGGFDLTGAKKMTFWARGEKGGEMISKTQIGTLAEVKVGGITGEYADSDSVSIGPITLTPEWKEYTIDLTGKDLSYISGGFCWAASAADNPNGFVIYFDDIYYE
;
A
#
# COMPACT_ATOMS: atom_id res chain seq x y z
N MET A 1 47.15 47.04 38.60
CA MET A 1 45.69 47.08 38.32
C MET A 1 45.29 46.63 36.90
N ARG A 2 45.93 47.05 35.80
CA ARG A 2 45.46 46.73 34.40
C ARG A 2 45.24 45.24 34.05
N LYS A 3 46.06 44.30 34.55
CA LYS A 3 45.94 42.85 34.19
C LYS A 3 44.60 42.21 34.62
N THR A 4 44.03 42.63 35.75
CA THR A 4 42.81 42.04 36.33
C THR A 4 41.56 42.36 35.50
N ALA A 5 41.46 43.58 34.98
CA ALA A 5 40.35 44.03 34.14
C ALA A 5 40.29 43.29 32.79
N VAL A 6 41.45 43.05 32.15
CA VAL A 6 41.53 42.29 30.89
C VAL A 6 41.09 40.83 31.07
N LYS A 7 41.44 40.20 32.21
CA LYS A 7 41.01 38.82 32.53
C LYS A 7 39.48 38.73 32.71
N HIS A 8 38.86 39.71 33.37
CA HIS A 8 37.39 39.78 33.52
C HIS A 8 36.70 40.01 32.17
N ARG A 9 37.21 40.94 31.34
CA ARG A 9 36.65 41.21 30.01
C ARG A 9 36.72 39.98 29.08
N LYS A 10 37.83 39.22 29.10
CA LYS A 10 37.92 37.95 28.35
C LYS A 10 36.92 36.91 28.86
N LYS A 11 36.80 36.71 30.17
CA LYS A 11 35.83 35.75 30.74
C LYS A 11 34.38 36.09 30.34
N GLY A 12 34.00 37.37 30.38
CA GLY A 12 32.66 37.80 29.94
C GLY A 12 32.37 37.51 28.46
N VAL A 13 33.35 37.68 27.58
CA VAL A 13 33.21 37.33 26.15
C VAL A 13 33.14 35.81 25.94
N GLU A 14 33.89 35.03 26.73
CA GLU A 14 33.85 33.55 26.68
C GLU A 14 32.46 33.01 27.06
N GLU A 15 31.90 33.49 28.19
CA GLU A 15 30.55 33.07 28.64
C GLU A 15 29.45 33.57 27.69
N MET A 16 29.60 34.76 27.11
CA MET A 16 28.65 35.28 26.11
C MET A 16 28.67 34.45 24.82
N LYS A 17 29.83 33.97 24.37
CA LYS A 17 29.93 33.02 23.24
C LYS A 17 29.23 31.69 23.54
N LYS A 18 29.44 31.13 24.73
CA LYS A 18 28.74 29.89 25.16
C LYS A 18 27.23 30.08 25.18
N LEU A 19 26.75 31.23 25.68
CA LEU A 19 25.32 31.56 25.72
C LEU A 19 24.73 31.67 24.30
N VAL A 20 25.42 32.34 23.37
CA VAL A 20 24.99 32.42 21.96
C VAL A 20 24.98 31.05 21.30
N ILE A 21 26.01 30.21 21.51
CA ILE A 21 26.04 28.84 20.98
C ILE A 21 24.88 28.01 21.54
N LEU A 22 24.62 28.10 22.85
CA LEU A 22 23.51 27.40 23.49
C LEU A 22 22.15 27.82 22.91
N LEU A 23 21.94 29.13 22.69
CA LEU A 23 20.71 29.66 22.08
C LEU A 23 20.54 29.22 20.62
N VAL A 24 21.62 29.18 19.83
CA VAL A 24 21.59 28.69 18.44
C VAL A 24 21.30 27.18 18.39
N VAL A 25 21.92 26.39 19.26
CA VAL A 25 21.62 24.95 19.37
C VAL A 25 20.17 24.72 19.81
N LEU A 26 19.68 25.48 20.80
CA LEU A 26 18.29 25.37 21.25
C LEU A 26 17.29 25.73 20.13
N ALA A 27 17.57 26.78 19.35
CA ALA A 27 16.77 27.17 18.19
C ALA A 27 16.78 26.13 17.07
N LEU A 28 17.93 25.49 16.81
CA LEU A 28 18.01 24.38 15.84
C LEU A 28 17.23 23.16 16.32
N VAL A 29 17.30 22.82 17.61
CA VAL A 29 16.54 21.71 18.20
C VAL A 29 15.02 21.96 18.14
N THR A 30 14.54 23.18 18.41
CA THR A 30 13.10 23.49 18.27
C THR A 30 12.63 23.49 16.83
N CYS A 31 13.47 23.89 15.86
CA CYS A 31 13.14 23.79 14.43
C CYS A 31 13.02 22.33 13.95
N VAL A 32 13.79 21.40 14.52
CA VAL A 32 13.69 19.96 14.19
C VAL A 32 12.48 19.31 14.89
N ALA A 33 12.19 19.70 16.13
CA ALA A 33 11.02 19.20 16.87
C ALA A 33 9.67 19.74 16.36
N GLY A 34 9.67 20.80 15.56
CA GLY A 34 8.46 21.48 15.07
C GLY A 34 7.72 20.79 13.91
N ARG A 35 8.18 19.63 13.42
CA ARG A 35 7.43 18.85 12.41
C ARG A 35 6.29 18.07 13.06
N SER A 36 5.16 18.74 13.26
CA SER A 36 3.87 18.06 13.24
C SER A 36 3.68 17.46 11.84
N TYR A 37 3.95 16.17 11.72
CA TYR A 37 3.41 15.40 10.61
C TYR A 37 1.89 15.39 10.80
N ALA A 38 1.15 15.91 9.82
CA ALA A 38 -0.29 15.72 9.81
C ALA A 38 -0.57 14.22 9.84
N GLU A 39 -1.49 13.80 10.71
CA GLU A 39 -1.93 12.40 10.78
C GLU A 39 -2.45 11.99 9.41
N PHE A 40 -1.95 10.86 8.88
CA PHE A 40 -2.37 10.41 7.56
C PHE A 40 -3.85 10.01 7.63
N LYS A 41 -4.68 10.66 6.80
CA LYS A 41 -6.11 10.34 6.77
C LYS A 41 -6.31 9.04 5.99
N ARG A 42 -6.95 8.05 6.63
CA ARG A 42 -7.33 6.77 6.01
C ARG A 42 -7.86 6.97 4.59
N PHE A 43 -7.27 6.23 3.65
CA PHE A 43 -7.54 6.33 2.22
C PHE A 43 -8.06 4.98 1.72
N ASN A 44 -9.36 4.90 1.40
CA ASN A 44 -10.03 3.64 1.08
C ASN A 44 -9.87 3.27 -0.41
N VAL A 45 -9.48 2.03 -0.68
CA VAL A 45 -9.56 1.40 -2.01
C VAL A 45 -10.91 0.70 -2.17
N TYR A 46 -11.34 -0.03 -1.13
CA TYR A 46 -12.65 -0.66 -1.06
C TYR A 46 -13.15 -0.72 0.39
N THR A 47 -14.38 -0.28 0.62
CA THR A 47 -15.16 -0.58 1.85
C THR A 47 -16.52 -1.18 1.52
N GLU A 48 -17.20 -0.63 0.51
CA GLU A 48 -18.54 -1.06 0.07
C GLU A 48 -18.68 -0.77 -1.43
N ARG A 49 -19.43 -1.57 -2.19
CA ARG A 49 -19.65 -1.31 -3.64
C ARG A 49 -20.17 0.11 -3.94
N SER A 50 -20.97 0.67 -3.04
CA SER A 50 -21.59 1.99 -3.19
C SER A 50 -20.88 3.11 -2.40
N ALA A 51 -19.75 2.82 -1.73
CA ALA A 51 -18.95 3.83 -1.07
C ALA A 51 -18.41 4.85 -2.08
N ARG A 52 -18.66 6.13 -1.81
CA ARG A 52 -18.27 7.25 -2.68
C ARG A 52 -16.79 7.63 -2.53
N ASP A 53 -16.15 7.12 -1.50
CA ASP A 53 -14.75 7.31 -1.12
C ASP A 53 -13.89 6.07 -1.40
N ASN A 54 -14.40 5.09 -2.16
CA ASN A 54 -13.54 4.10 -2.80
C ASN A 54 -12.69 4.78 -3.89
N HIS A 55 -11.39 4.58 -3.82
CA HIS A 55 -10.44 5.04 -4.82
C HIS A 55 -9.95 3.86 -5.68
N TYR A 56 -9.42 4.20 -6.87
CA TYR A 56 -9.00 3.24 -7.91
C TYR A 56 -10.16 2.40 -8.51
N ILE A 57 -9.89 1.75 -9.64
CA ILE A 57 -10.88 1.00 -10.43
C ILE A 57 -10.28 -0.38 -10.82
N PRO A 58 -10.94 -1.52 -10.55
CA PRO A 58 -10.48 -2.86 -10.93
C PRO A 58 -10.49 -3.06 -12.44
N SER A 59 -9.41 -2.62 -13.09
CA SER A 59 -9.32 -2.47 -14.55
C SER A 59 -7.99 -2.94 -15.13
N GLY A 60 -6.96 -3.14 -14.29
CA GLY A 60 -5.73 -3.80 -14.71
C GLY A 60 -5.87 -5.32 -14.72
N TRP A 61 -6.69 -5.87 -15.61
CA TRP A 61 -6.86 -7.33 -15.77
C TRP A 61 -5.60 -7.93 -16.42
N MET A 62 -5.08 -9.02 -15.85
CA MET A 62 -3.77 -9.59 -16.21
C MET A 62 -3.80 -11.12 -16.34
N GLY A 63 -2.87 -11.65 -17.14
CA GLY A 63 -2.65 -13.09 -17.30
C GLY A 63 -3.86 -13.77 -17.95
N ASP A 64 -4.29 -14.90 -17.37
CA ASP A 64 -5.50 -15.65 -17.74
C ASP A 64 -6.79 -14.94 -17.27
N TRP A 65 -6.95 -13.68 -17.66
CA TRP A 65 -8.08 -12.82 -17.28
C TRP A 65 -9.45 -13.37 -17.68
N GLY A 66 -9.53 -14.20 -18.73
CA GLY A 66 -10.74 -14.87 -19.20
C GLY A 66 -11.25 -15.98 -18.28
N ASP A 67 -10.48 -16.32 -17.25
CA ASP A 67 -10.85 -17.26 -16.19
C ASP A 67 -11.40 -16.54 -14.95
N ILE A 68 -11.23 -15.22 -14.85
CA ILE A 68 -11.62 -14.43 -13.69
C ILE A 68 -13.07 -13.93 -13.84
N LYS A 69 -13.84 -14.02 -12.77
CA LYS A 69 -15.09 -13.25 -12.56
C LYS A 69 -14.95 -12.41 -11.30
N LEU A 70 -15.33 -11.14 -11.38
CA LEU A 70 -15.32 -10.19 -10.29
C LEU A 70 -16.74 -9.72 -9.97
N ASP A 71 -17.17 -9.85 -8.72
CA ASP A 71 -18.36 -9.18 -8.18
C ASP A 71 -17.94 -8.33 -6.98
N THR A 72 -17.98 -7.01 -7.12
CA THR A 72 -17.60 -6.07 -6.06
C THR A 72 -18.74 -5.79 -5.07
N GLY A 73 -19.89 -6.47 -5.19
CA GLY A 73 -21.07 -6.27 -4.35
C GLY A 73 -21.66 -7.56 -3.80
N TRP A 74 -20.81 -8.53 -3.48
CA TRP A 74 -21.22 -9.82 -2.96
C TRP A 74 -21.69 -9.71 -1.50
N LYS A 75 -22.95 -10.12 -1.24
CA LYS A 75 -23.65 -9.85 0.03
C LYS A 75 -23.56 -10.95 1.07
N ASP A 76 -23.00 -12.10 0.73
CA ASP A 76 -22.97 -13.26 1.62
C ASP A 76 -21.62 -13.36 2.35
N ASN A 77 -21.71 -13.34 3.69
CA ASN A 77 -20.59 -13.31 4.63
C ASN A 77 -19.47 -12.31 4.27
N PRO A 78 -19.78 -10.99 4.17
CA PRO A 78 -18.76 -9.94 4.14
C PRO A 78 -18.04 -9.84 5.50
N HIS A 79 -16.89 -9.16 5.55
CA HIS A 79 -16.21 -8.89 6.82
C HIS A 79 -16.90 -7.73 7.55
N SER A 80 -17.17 -6.66 6.82
CA SER A 80 -17.84 -5.45 7.30
C SER A 80 -19.09 -5.13 6.49
N GLY A 81 -19.98 -4.32 7.06
CA GLY A 81 -21.09 -3.72 6.32
C GLY A 81 -22.07 -4.72 5.70
N VAL A 82 -22.33 -4.60 4.40
CA VAL A 82 -23.38 -5.30 3.65
C VAL A 82 -22.92 -5.90 2.31
N ASN A 83 -21.68 -5.66 1.85
CA ASN A 83 -21.08 -6.43 0.77
C ASN A 83 -19.55 -6.35 0.74
N CYS A 84 -18.93 -7.41 0.23
CA CYS A 84 -17.51 -7.56 -0.01
C CYS A 84 -17.22 -7.81 -1.50
N ILE A 85 -15.94 -7.86 -1.87
CA ILE A 85 -15.48 -8.32 -3.18
C ILE A 85 -15.45 -9.86 -3.19
N LYS A 86 -16.10 -10.47 -4.17
CA LYS A 86 -15.94 -11.89 -4.54
C LYS A 86 -15.20 -12.02 -5.86
N ILE A 87 -14.25 -12.93 -5.90
CA ILE A 87 -13.50 -13.30 -7.10
C ILE A 87 -13.62 -14.80 -7.30
N THR A 88 -13.92 -15.21 -8.54
CA THR A 88 -13.88 -16.61 -8.97
C THR A 88 -12.84 -16.77 -10.07
N TYR A 89 -12.04 -17.82 -10.00
CA TYR A 89 -11.05 -18.19 -11.01
C TYR A 89 -11.27 -19.65 -11.42
N THR A 90 -11.19 -19.98 -12.71
CA THR A 90 -11.42 -21.36 -13.19
C THR A 90 -10.16 -22.18 -13.46
N ALA A 91 -8.99 -21.54 -13.60
CA ALA A 91 -7.72 -22.19 -13.96
C ALA A 91 -7.70 -22.92 -15.32
N ASP A 92 -8.62 -22.57 -16.24
CA ASP A 92 -8.65 -23.12 -17.60
C ASP A 92 -7.43 -22.68 -18.45
N GLN A 93 -6.71 -21.64 -18.01
CA GLN A 93 -5.58 -21.00 -18.68
C GLN A 93 -5.94 -20.48 -20.08
N LYS A 94 -7.07 -19.76 -20.20
CA LYS A 94 -7.59 -19.28 -21.50
C LYS A 94 -6.66 -18.35 -22.28
N GLN A 95 -5.64 -17.76 -21.67
CA GLN A 95 -4.61 -16.96 -22.34
C GLN A 95 -3.25 -17.67 -22.39
N GLY A 96 -3.13 -18.87 -21.81
CA GLY A 96 -1.89 -19.64 -21.73
C GLY A 96 -0.83 -19.04 -20.79
N ALA A 97 -1.23 -18.18 -19.85
CA ALA A 97 -0.29 -17.48 -18.97
C ALA A 97 0.15 -18.34 -17.77
N GLY A 98 -0.70 -19.23 -17.28
CA GLY A 98 -0.48 -20.02 -16.06
C GLY A 98 -0.68 -19.23 -14.76
N TRP A 99 -1.10 -17.97 -14.86
CA TRP A 99 -1.38 -17.05 -13.76
C TRP A 99 -2.39 -16.01 -14.20
N CYS A 100 -3.12 -15.42 -13.26
CA CYS A 100 -4.11 -14.37 -13.49
C CYS A 100 -4.02 -13.30 -12.40
N GLY A 101 -4.67 -12.14 -12.58
CA GLY A 101 -4.78 -11.13 -11.52
C GLY A 101 -5.55 -9.89 -11.94
N ILE A 102 -5.88 -9.03 -10.98
CA ILE A 102 -6.50 -7.72 -11.22
C ILE A 102 -5.79 -6.65 -10.41
N PHE A 103 -5.42 -5.56 -11.09
CA PHE A 103 -4.92 -4.32 -10.49
C PHE A 103 -6.03 -3.26 -10.45
N TRP A 104 -6.25 -2.68 -9.28
CA TRP A 104 -7.02 -1.46 -9.05
C TRP A 104 -6.16 -0.26 -9.46
N GLN A 105 -6.59 0.46 -10.49
CA GLN A 105 -5.81 1.51 -11.16
C GLN A 105 -6.49 2.88 -11.11
N ASN A 106 -5.71 3.94 -11.17
CA ASN A 106 -6.18 5.32 -11.35
C ASN A 106 -5.42 6.04 -12.50
N PRO A 107 -6.13 6.57 -13.51
CA PRO A 107 -7.51 6.24 -13.89
C PRO A 107 -7.65 4.77 -14.33
N ALA A 108 -8.85 4.35 -14.75
CA ALA A 108 -9.06 3.00 -15.26
C ALA A 108 -8.15 2.68 -16.47
N ASN A 109 -7.62 1.45 -16.51
CA ASN A 109 -6.68 0.99 -17.53
C ASN A 109 -5.45 1.92 -17.65
N ASN A 110 -4.86 2.32 -16.51
CA ASN A 110 -3.62 3.10 -16.49
C ASN A 110 -2.41 2.19 -16.23
N TRP A 111 -1.71 1.85 -17.32
CA TRP A 111 -0.43 1.13 -17.30
C TRP A 111 0.74 2.10 -17.44
N GLY A 112 0.75 3.18 -16.65
CA GLY A 112 1.82 4.20 -16.66
C GLY A 112 1.86 5.08 -17.91
N THR A 113 0.78 5.09 -18.70
CA THR A 113 0.65 5.86 -19.96
C THR A 113 -0.25 7.07 -19.83
N LYS A 114 -0.80 7.33 -18.65
CA LYS A 114 -1.70 8.46 -18.37
C LYS A 114 -1.35 9.10 -17.01
N PRO A 115 -1.48 10.43 -16.88
CA PRO A 115 -1.50 11.05 -15.56
C PRO A 115 -2.72 10.59 -14.76
N GLY A 116 -2.59 10.60 -13.45
CA GLY A 116 -3.59 10.12 -12.51
C GLY A 116 -2.92 9.92 -11.16
N GLY A 117 -3.14 8.76 -10.56
CA GLY A 117 -2.54 8.39 -9.29
C GLY A 117 -2.97 9.26 -8.11
N PHE A 118 -2.45 8.92 -6.95
CA PHE A 118 -2.66 9.66 -5.71
C PHE A 118 -1.34 9.82 -4.96
N ASP A 119 -1.21 10.97 -4.29
CA ASP A 119 -0.19 11.18 -3.27
C ASP A 119 -0.70 10.54 -1.96
N LEU A 120 -0.03 9.47 -1.56
CA LEU A 120 -0.29 8.74 -0.31
C LEU A 120 0.85 8.95 0.71
N THR A 121 1.64 10.02 0.53
CA THR A 121 2.73 10.39 1.44
C THR A 121 2.20 10.55 2.86
N GLY A 122 2.76 9.78 3.78
CA GLY A 122 2.35 9.75 5.18
C GLY A 122 1.85 8.38 5.61
N ALA A 123 1.21 7.61 4.72
CA ALA A 123 0.78 6.25 5.01
C ALA A 123 1.96 5.39 5.50
N LYS A 124 1.66 4.46 6.39
CA LYS A 124 2.59 3.49 7.00
C LYS A 124 2.17 2.07 6.72
N LYS A 125 0.91 1.83 6.34
CA LYS A 125 0.38 0.51 6.00
C LYS A 125 -0.58 0.60 4.82
N MET A 126 -0.72 -0.53 4.12
CA MET A 126 -1.98 -0.88 3.48
C MET A 126 -2.53 -2.14 4.16
N THR A 127 -3.77 -2.06 4.63
CA THR A 127 -4.50 -3.14 5.27
C THR A 127 -5.58 -3.66 4.31
N PHE A 128 -5.82 -4.97 4.34
CA PHE A 128 -6.95 -5.60 3.67
C PHE A 128 -7.39 -6.84 4.44
N TRP A 129 -8.68 -7.16 4.37
CA TRP A 129 -9.22 -8.41 4.87
C TRP A 129 -9.41 -9.39 3.71
N ALA A 130 -9.07 -10.66 3.93
CA ALA A 130 -9.24 -11.72 2.93
C ALA A 130 -9.68 -13.05 3.54
N ARG A 131 -10.41 -13.84 2.74
CA ARG A 131 -10.71 -15.26 3.02
C ARG A 131 -10.86 -16.08 1.74
N GLY A 132 -10.70 -17.39 1.86
CA GLY A 132 -11.09 -18.37 0.86
C GLY A 132 -12.56 -18.77 0.98
N GLU A 133 -13.02 -19.61 0.07
CA GLU A 133 -14.31 -20.29 0.15
C GLU A 133 -14.19 -21.61 0.92
N LYS A 134 -13.07 -22.33 0.72
CA LYS A 134 -12.81 -23.67 1.28
C LYS A 134 -11.62 -23.69 2.25
N GLY A 135 -10.73 -22.70 2.16
CA GLY A 135 -9.42 -22.74 2.78
C GLY A 135 -8.41 -23.49 1.92
N GLY A 136 -7.16 -23.02 1.91
CA GLY A 136 -6.09 -23.55 1.08
C GLY A 136 -5.94 -22.88 -0.29
N GLU A 137 -6.86 -21.99 -0.68
CA GLU A 137 -6.68 -21.12 -1.85
C GLU A 137 -5.39 -20.30 -1.71
N MET A 138 -4.61 -20.21 -2.79
CA MET A 138 -3.27 -19.61 -2.74
C MET A 138 -3.14 -18.31 -3.55
N ILE A 139 -2.96 -17.25 -2.78
CA ILE A 139 -2.11 -16.08 -3.00
C ILE A 139 -0.77 -16.44 -3.70
N SER A 140 -0.56 -16.36 -5.03
CA SER A 140 0.28 -17.26 -5.90
C SER A 140 0.66 -16.70 -7.29
N LYS A 141 1.86 -16.16 -7.61
CA LYS A 141 2.13 -15.65 -9.00
C LYS A 141 2.94 -16.59 -9.90
N THR A 142 3.74 -17.50 -9.34
CA THR A 142 4.59 -18.41 -10.12
C THR A 142 4.35 -19.85 -9.72
N GLN A 143 4.67 -20.80 -10.60
CA GLN A 143 4.55 -22.25 -10.35
C GLN A 143 5.40 -22.80 -9.18
N ILE A 144 6.09 -21.92 -8.44
CA ILE A 144 6.96 -22.22 -7.30
C ILE A 144 6.84 -21.09 -6.25
N GLY A 145 5.66 -20.47 -6.08
CA GLY A 145 5.33 -19.56 -4.96
C GLY A 145 6.36 -18.48 -4.60
N THR A 146 7.08 -17.93 -5.59
CA THR A 146 8.36 -17.19 -5.37
C THR A 146 8.28 -15.69 -5.64
N LEU A 147 7.15 -15.18 -6.14
CA LEU A 147 6.95 -13.75 -6.40
C LEU A 147 5.67 -13.26 -5.73
N ALA A 148 5.82 -12.50 -4.65
CA ALA A 148 4.75 -11.92 -3.85
C ALA A 148 3.62 -11.26 -4.67
N GLU A 149 2.38 -11.47 -4.24
CA GLU A 149 1.21 -11.28 -5.11
C GLU A 149 0.24 -10.19 -4.70
N VAL A 150 0.11 -9.89 -3.40
CA VAL A 150 -0.64 -8.71 -3.00
C VAL A 150 0.31 -7.52 -2.99
N LYS A 151 0.06 -6.54 -3.86
CA LYS A 151 1.01 -5.47 -4.19
C LYS A 151 0.38 -4.09 -4.23
N VAL A 152 1.15 -3.10 -3.75
CA VAL A 152 0.98 -1.67 -4.02
C VAL A 152 2.03 -1.21 -5.04
N GLY A 153 1.62 -0.36 -5.96
CA GLY A 153 2.52 0.42 -6.81
C GLY A 153 3.30 -0.38 -7.85
N GLY A 154 4.36 0.25 -8.36
CA GLY A 154 5.26 -0.28 -9.39
C GLY A 154 4.58 -0.63 -10.71
N ILE A 155 3.54 0.10 -11.10
CA ILE A 155 3.22 0.36 -12.51
C ILE A 155 4.36 1.20 -13.09
N THR A 156 4.77 0.90 -14.32
CA THR A 156 5.91 1.56 -14.99
C THR A 156 5.46 2.21 -16.30
N GLY A 157 6.19 3.23 -16.75
CA GLY A 157 5.85 4.01 -17.95
C GLY A 157 6.35 5.45 -17.83
N GLU A 158 5.74 6.36 -18.59
CA GLU A 158 5.95 7.81 -18.49
C GLU A 158 5.43 8.34 -17.13
N TYR A 159 4.31 7.79 -16.67
CA TYR A 159 3.69 8.07 -15.38
C TYR A 159 3.84 6.86 -14.45
N ALA A 160 5.08 6.47 -14.19
CA ALA A 160 5.41 5.37 -13.29
C ALA A 160 5.05 5.67 -11.82
N ASP A 161 4.74 4.63 -11.06
CA ASP A 161 4.56 4.73 -9.61
C ASP A 161 5.90 5.01 -8.92
N SER A 162 5.88 5.81 -7.85
CA SER A 162 7.08 6.27 -7.13
C SER A 162 7.84 5.14 -6.40
N ASP A 163 7.15 4.11 -5.92
CA ASP A 163 7.73 2.93 -5.27
C ASP A 163 6.79 1.73 -5.46
N SER A 164 7.18 0.57 -4.92
CA SER A 164 6.31 -0.59 -4.80
C SER A 164 6.64 -1.47 -3.59
N VAL A 165 5.61 -2.14 -3.09
CA VAL A 165 5.71 -3.12 -1.99
C VAL A 165 4.75 -4.25 -2.24
N SER A 166 5.14 -5.47 -1.89
CA SER A 166 4.33 -6.67 -2.06
C SER A 166 4.53 -7.66 -0.92
N ILE A 167 3.47 -8.40 -0.57
CA ILE A 167 3.51 -9.53 0.36
C ILE A 167 2.98 -10.80 -0.33
N GLY A 168 3.47 -11.95 0.10
CA GLY A 168 3.08 -13.26 -0.40
C GLY A 168 4.22 -14.29 -0.38
N PRO A 169 3.95 -15.58 -0.62
CA PRO A 169 2.62 -16.16 -0.91
C PRO A 169 1.66 -16.13 0.29
N ILE A 170 0.36 -16.17 0.02
CA ILE A 170 -0.69 -16.16 1.05
C ILE A 170 -1.61 -17.37 0.87
N THR A 171 -1.56 -18.33 1.79
CA THR A 171 -2.59 -19.36 1.92
C THR A 171 -3.77 -18.79 2.71
N LEU A 172 -4.95 -18.76 2.10
CA LEU A 172 -6.17 -18.26 2.71
C LEU A 172 -6.87 -19.34 3.56
N THR A 173 -7.67 -18.89 4.51
CA THR A 173 -8.56 -19.73 5.33
C THR A 173 -10.03 -19.41 5.07
N PRO A 174 -10.99 -20.27 5.46
CA PRO A 174 -12.41 -19.96 5.36
C PRO A 174 -12.82 -18.74 6.20
N GLU A 175 -12.11 -18.50 7.31
CA GLU A 175 -12.31 -17.35 8.17
C GLU A 175 -11.59 -16.11 7.63
N TRP A 176 -12.27 -14.95 7.73
CA TRP A 176 -11.71 -13.64 7.47
C TRP A 176 -10.46 -13.38 8.33
N LYS A 177 -9.39 -12.93 7.68
CA LYS A 177 -8.14 -12.50 8.31
C LYS A 177 -7.68 -11.15 7.78
N GLU A 178 -7.13 -10.35 8.68
CA GLU A 178 -6.43 -9.12 8.33
C GLU A 178 -5.03 -9.43 7.81
N TYR A 179 -4.63 -8.72 6.76
CA TYR A 179 -3.30 -8.74 6.18
C TYR A 179 -2.81 -7.30 6.00
N THR A 180 -1.52 -7.08 6.20
CA THR A 180 -0.92 -5.75 6.21
C THR A 180 0.37 -5.73 5.39
N ILE A 181 0.49 -4.74 4.51
CA ILE A 181 1.73 -4.38 3.83
C ILE A 181 2.35 -3.19 4.57
N ASP A 182 3.57 -3.34 5.10
CA ASP A 182 4.33 -2.23 5.69
C ASP A 182 4.84 -1.29 4.58
N LEU A 183 4.49 -0.01 4.71
CA LEU A 183 4.88 1.07 3.80
C LEU A 183 5.86 2.05 4.46
N THR A 184 6.41 1.71 5.62
CA THR A 184 7.34 2.56 6.36
C THR A 184 8.58 2.89 5.53
N GLY A 185 8.82 4.19 5.30
CA GLY A 185 9.97 4.69 4.55
C GLY A 185 9.83 4.62 3.02
N LYS A 186 8.66 4.24 2.50
CA LYS A 186 8.38 4.17 1.06
C LYS A 186 8.06 5.53 0.45
N ASP A 187 8.43 5.72 -0.81
CA ASP A 187 8.01 6.89 -1.58
C ASP A 187 6.61 6.63 -2.15
N LEU A 188 5.61 7.27 -1.56
CA LEU A 188 4.20 7.15 -1.95
C LEU A 188 3.67 8.43 -2.60
N SER A 189 4.55 9.31 -3.07
CA SER A 189 4.18 10.60 -3.68
C SER A 189 3.37 10.48 -4.97
N TYR A 190 3.45 9.34 -5.66
CA TYR A 190 2.62 9.05 -6.83
C TYR A 190 2.33 7.55 -6.96
N ILE A 191 1.11 7.12 -6.59
CA ILE A 191 0.65 5.74 -6.72
C ILE A 191 -0.58 5.69 -7.64
N SER A 192 -0.43 5.12 -8.84
CA SER A 192 -1.49 4.83 -9.80
C SER A 192 -2.02 3.40 -9.70
N GLY A 193 -1.19 2.45 -9.25
CA GLY A 193 -1.59 1.08 -8.90
C GLY A 193 -1.87 0.93 -7.40
N GLY A 194 -3.13 1.03 -6.99
CA GLY A 194 -3.53 1.05 -5.57
C GLY A 194 -3.61 -0.31 -4.88
N PHE A 195 -4.11 -1.34 -5.56
CA PHE A 195 -4.21 -2.69 -4.99
C PHE A 195 -4.15 -3.73 -6.10
N CYS A 196 -3.24 -4.69 -5.99
CA CYS A 196 -3.10 -5.81 -6.91
C CYS A 196 -3.19 -7.11 -6.13
N TRP A 197 -3.81 -8.13 -6.72
CA TRP A 197 -3.62 -9.54 -6.36
C TRP A 197 -3.30 -10.34 -7.63
N ALA A 198 -2.60 -11.47 -7.51
CA ALA A 198 -2.35 -12.39 -8.62
C ALA A 198 -2.33 -13.85 -8.15
N ALA A 199 -2.95 -14.78 -8.88
CA ALA A 199 -3.02 -16.20 -8.50
C ALA A 199 -2.60 -17.13 -9.65
N SER A 200 -2.04 -18.30 -9.32
CA SER A 200 -1.40 -19.22 -10.27
C SER A 200 -2.27 -20.44 -10.48
N ALA A 201 -2.30 -20.93 -11.72
CA ALA A 201 -2.99 -22.16 -12.07
C ALA A 201 -2.31 -23.40 -11.45
N ALA A 202 -1.00 -23.34 -11.18
CA ALA A 202 -0.26 -24.45 -10.61
C ALA A 202 -0.57 -24.65 -9.12
N ASP A 203 -0.71 -23.56 -8.37
CA ASP A 203 -1.06 -23.60 -6.94
C ASP A 203 -2.57 -23.76 -6.73
N ASN A 204 -3.38 -23.39 -7.73
CA ASN A 204 -4.84 -23.49 -7.70
C ASN A 204 -5.39 -24.28 -8.93
N PRO A 205 -5.04 -25.57 -9.09
CA PRO A 205 -5.29 -26.33 -10.33
C PRO A 205 -6.77 -26.64 -10.64
N ASN A 206 -7.67 -26.39 -9.68
CA ASN A 206 -9.13 -26.53 -9.85
C ASN A 206 -9.84 -25.17 -9.83
N GLY A 207 -9.10 -24.07 -9.99
CA GLY A 207 -9.59 -22.73 -9.73
C GLY A 207 -9.84 -22.47 -8.25
N PHE A 208 -10.48 -21.34 -7.95
CA PHE A 208 -10.86 -20.94 -6.59
C PHE A 208 -12.05 -19.98 -6.55
N VAL A 209 -12.55 -19.76 -5.34
CA VAL A 209 -13.31 -18.57 -4.99
C VAL A 209 -12.62 -17.92 -3.78
N ILE A 210 -12.31 -16.64 -3.88
CA ILE A 210 -11.69 -15.85 -2.80
C ILE A 210 -12.46 -14.54 -2.61
N TYR A 211 -12.30 -13.96 -1.43
CA TYR A 211 -12.98 -12.74 -1.04
C TYR A 211 -12.00 -11.72 -0.47
N PHE A 212 -12.26 -10.45 -0.77
CA PHE A 212 -11.57 -9.31 -0.17
C PHE A 212 -12.58 -8.32 0.40
N ASP A 213 -12.19 -7.66 1.48
CA ASP A 213 -12.99 -6.60 2.12
C ASP A 213 -12.05 -5.60 2.81
N ASP A 214 -12.58 -4.45 3.22
CA ASP A 214 -11.87 -3.42 4.01
C ASP A 214 -10.42 -3.15 3.51
N ILE A 215 -10.27 -2.73 2.25
CA ILE A 215 -8.96 -2.44 1.63
C ILE A 215 -8.67 -0.94 1.75
N TYR A 216 -7.64 -0.57 2.51
CA TYR A 216 -7.32 0.85 2.77
C TYR A 216 -5.86 1.09 3.18
N TYR A 217 -5.43 2.35 3.07
CA TYR A 217 -4.16 2.84 3.61
C TYR A 217 -4.37 3.60 4.92
N GLU A 218 -3.41 3.49 5.84
CA GLU A 218 -3.28 4.26 7.09
C GLU A 218 -1.81 4.60 7.39
#